data_AF-A0A0C3Q5W1-F1
#
_entry.id   AF-A0A0C3Q5W1-F1
#
_cell.length_a   1.000
_cell.length_b   1.000
_cell.length_c   1.000
_cell.angle_alpha   90.00
_cell.angle_beta   90.00
_cell.angle_gamma   90.00
#
_symmetry.space_group_name_H-M   'P 1'
#
loop_
_entity.id
_entity.type
_entity.pdbx_description
1 polymer ?
#
loop_
_entity_poly.entity_id
_entity_poly.type
_entity_poly.pdbx_seq_one_letter_code
_entity_poly.pdbx_strand_id
1 'polypeptide(L)'
;MNASNSHWVLGILTHASDLLVEHNPGGPIRTSLLILNSIHGYNPRELNVCYGDFIRLLSFKKPLRRGAVSKVKLFKPEVLQQPNTTDCGVYPGHFLSVFLTDPDRYEAVCKGELDAGENLLEFWLGDRVSQARDNLKALVERACIVRSAAHKFHSRRTPSDLGLDD
;
A
#
# COMPACT_ATOMS: atom_id res chain seq x y z
N MET A 1 3.49 5.34 -3.49
CA MET A 1 3.85 6.48 -4.36
C MET A 1 5.32 6.83 -4.14
N ASN A 2 6.06 7.12 -5.20
CA ASN A 2 7.39 7.68 -5.09
C ASN A 2 7.23 9.19 -4.87
N ALA A 3 7.64 9.70 -3.70
CA ALA A 3 7.40 11.07 -3.26
C ALA A 3 8.47 12.08 -3.70
N SER A 4 9.65 11.55 -4.01
CA SER A 4 10.82 12.19 -4.62
C SER A 4 11.76 11.04 -4.96
N ASN A 5 12.57 11.09 -6.02
CA ASN A 5 13.40 9.98 -6.56
C ASN A 5 14.16 9.05 -5.58
N SER A 6 14.18 9.31 -4.27
CA SER A 6 14.74 8.51 -3.18
C SER A 6 13.81 8.20 -1.97
N HIS A 7 12.54 8.61 -1.95
CA HIS A 7 11.62 8.41 -0.82
C HIS A 7 10.28 7.76 -1.20
N TRP A 8 9.87 6.79 -0.40
CA TRP A 8 8.65 6.01 -0.63
C TRP A 8 7.60 6.29 0.46
N VAL A 9 6.36 6.49 0.03
CA VAL A 9 5.19 6.64 0.91
C VAL A 9 4.04 5.75 0.43
N LEU A 10 3.16 5.35 1.34
CA LEU A 10 1.94 4.64 0.97
C LEU A 10 0.76 5.62 0.89
N GLY A 11 -0.03 5.52 -0.18
CA GLY A 11 -1.32 6.17 -0.30
C GLY A 11 -2.42 5.13 -0.40
N ILE A 12 -3.46 5.23 0.42
CA ILE A 12 -4.62 4.34 0.39
C ILE A 12 -5.86 5.19 0.11
N LEU A 13 -6.55 4.89 -1.00
CA LEU A 13 -7.83 5.52 -1.34
C LEU A 13 -8.97 4.62 -0.86
N THR A 14 -9.61 5.00 0.24
CA THR A 14 -10.72 4.22 0.83
C THR A 14 -12.04 4.60 0.18
N HIS A 15 -13.00 3.67 0.15
CA HIS A 15 -14.31 3.85 -0.49
C HIS A 15 -14.24 4.48 -1.89
N ALA A 16 -13.28 4.06 -2.72
CA ALA A 16 -13.06 4.65 -4.05
C ALA A 16 -14.29 4.57 -4.97
N SER A 17 -15.13 3.54 -4.78
CA SER A 17 -16.38 3.36 -5.52
C SER A 17 -17.39 4.48 -5.28
N ASP A 18 -17.35 5.18 -4.13
CA ASP A 18 -18.26 6.30 -3.83
C ASP A 18 -18.10 7.47 -4.82
N LEU A 19 -16.96 7.53 -5.54
CA LEU A 19 -16.66 8.55 -6.54
C LEU A 19 -17.37 8.32 -7.89
N LEU A 20 -17.82 7.10 -8.16
CA LEU A 20 -18.34 6.70 -9.47
C LEU A 20 -19.87 6.78 -9.51
N VAL A 21 -20.42 7.31 -10.61
CA VAL A 21 -21.87 7.46 -10.79
C VAL A 21 -22.57 6.11 -10.76
N GLU A 22 -21.97 5.07 -11.35
CA GLU A 22 -22.56 3.73 -11.45
C GLU A 22 -22.69 3.01 -10.11
N HIS A 23 -21.80 3.28 -9.15
CA HIS A 23 -21.76 2.57 -7.87
C HIS A 23 -22.44 3.32 -6.75
N ASN A 24 -22.45 4.65 -6.80
CA ASN A 24 -23.02 5.48 -5.73
C ASN A 24 -23.61 6.79 -6.29
N PRO A 25 -24.66 6.74 -7.13
CA PRO A 25 -25.13 7.89 -7.90
C PRO A 25 -25.54 9.09 -7.04
N GLY A 26 -26.17 8.83 -5.89
CA GLY A 26 -26.74 9.86 -5.00
C GLY A 26 -26.34 9.77 -3.53
N GLY A 27 -25.58 8.75 -3.12
CA GLY A 27 -25.23 8.56 -1.72
C GLY A 27 -24.04 9.40 -1.25
N PRO A 28 -23.64 9.26 0.02
CA PRO A 28 -22.54 10.04 0.60
C PRO A 28 -21.21 9.73 -0.06
N ILE A 29 -20.30 10.71 -0.09
CA ILE A 29 -18.90 10.51 -0.50
C ILE A 29 -18.07 10.39 0.78
N ARG A 30 -17.73 9.16 1.15
CA ARG A 30 -16.87 8.87 2.31
C ARG A 30 -15.40 8.74 1.93
N THR A 31 -15.12 8.77 0.62
CA THR A 31 -13.79 8.56 0.06
C THR A 31 -12.74 9.41 0.76
N SER A 32 -11.71 8.75 1.26
CA SER A 32 -10.60 9.38 1.95
C SER A 32 -9.29 8.89 1.34
N LEU A 33 -8.28 9.75 1.35
CA LEU A 33 -6.92 9.42 0.98
C LEU A 33 -6.05 9.45 2.22
N LEU A 34 -5.60 8.27 2.65
CA LEU A 34 -4.68 8.10 3.77
C LEU A 34 -3.26 8.11 3.22
N ILE A 35 -2.37 8.92 3.81
CA ILE A 35 -0.97 9.02 3.42
C ILE A 35 -0.11 8.58 4.60
N LEU A 36 0.46 7.38 4.48
CA LEU A 36 1.24 6.76 5.54
C LEU A 36 2.72 6.92 5.18
N ASN A 37 3.44 7.64 6.03
CA ASN A 37 4.83 8.02 5.81
C ASN A 37 5.67 7.68 7.04
N SER A 38 6.69 6.84 6.86
CA SER A 38 7.62 6.43 7.91
C SER A 38 8.65 7.50 8.28
N ILE A 39 8.66 8.66 7.61
CA ILE A 39 9.51 9.80 7.94
C ILE A 39 8.65 10.99 8.37
N HIS A 40 8.79 11.37 9.64
CA HIS A 40 8.08 12.50 10.23
C HIS A 40 8.40 13.82 9.52
N GLY A 41 7.40 14.68 9.36
CA GLY A 41 7.55 16.02 8.76
C GLY A 41 7.84 16.03 7.26
N TYR A 42 8.13 14.89 6.63
CA TYR A 42 8.31 14.83 5.19
C TYR A 42 6.95 14.86 4.49
N ASN A 43 6.75 15.85 3.63
CA ASN A 43 5.55 15.98 2.82
C ASN A 43 5.95 15.88 1.34
N PRO A 44 5.48 14.85 0.61
CA PRO A 44 5.74 14.74 -0.82
C PRO A 44 5.34 16.05 -1.52
N ARG A 45 6.27 16.63 -2.29
CA ARG A 45 5.94 17.77 -3.14
C ARG A 45 4.85 17.32 -4.11
N GLU A 46 3.90 18.20 -4.39
CA GLU A 46 2.83 17.95 -5.38
C GLU A 46 1.88 16.78 -5.05
N LEU A 47 1.86 16.28 -3.81
CA LEU A 47 0.96 15.19 -3.41
C LEU A 47 -0.49 15.42 -3.84
N ASN A 48 -0.95 16.68 -3.72
CA ASN A 48 -2.28 17.10 -4.11
C ASN A 48 -2.58 16.96 -5.61
N VAL A 49 -1.57 17.21 -6.45
CA VAL A 49 -1.68 17.08 -7.91
C VAL A 49 -1.64 15.60 -8.28
N CYS A 50 -0.67 14.85 -7.76
CA CYS A 50 -0.48 13.43 -8.09
C CYS A 50 -1.69 12.56 -7.72
N TYR A 51 -2.35 12.81 -6.58
CA TYR A 51 -3.52 12.00 -6.22
C TYR A 51 -4.73 12.33 -7.09
N GLY A 52 -4.91 13.59 -7.48
CA GLY A 52 -6.02 13.99 -8.35
C GLY A 52 -5.94 13.28 -9.70
N ASP A 53 -4.74 13.21 -10.26
CA ASP A 53 -4.50 12.47 -11.50
C ASP A 53 -4.63 10.96 -11.32
N PHE A 54 -4.19 10.41 -10.19
CA PHE A 54 -4.42 9.00 -9.87
C PHE A 54 -5.90 8.62 -9.81
N ILE A 55 -6.75 9.43 -9.17
CA ILE A 55 -8.20 9.21 -9.13
C ILE A 55 -8.82 9.26 -10.53
N ARG A 56 -8.37 10.20 -11.37
CA ARG A 56 -8.82 10.30 -12.77
C ARG A 56 -8.40 9.08 -13.59
N LEU A 57 -7.20 8.55 -13.37
CA LEU A 57 -6.72 7.32 -14.01
C LEU A 57 -7.51 6.08 -13.53
N LEU A 58 -7.80 5.97 -12.23
CA LEU A 58 -8.61 4.88 -11.69
C LEU A 58 -10.04 4.88 -12.23
N SER A 59 -10.58 6.06 -12.53
CA SER A 59 -11.89 6.22 -13.15
C SER A 59 -11.84 6.20 -14.68
N PHE A 60 -10.75 5.75 -15.29
CA PHE A 60 -10.64 5.69 -16.74
C PHE A 60 -11.83 4.93 -17.36
N LYS A 61 -12.50 5.58 -18.33
CA LYS A 61 -13.73 5.13 -18.99
C LYS A 61 -14.96 4.98 -18.07
N LYS A 62 -14.90 5.45 -16.83
CA LYS A 62 -16.02 5.43 -15.88
C LYS A 62 -16.39 6.86 -15.46
N PRO A 63 -17.68 7.24 -15.49
CA PRO A 63 -18.09 8.59 -15.10
C PRO A 63 -17.89 8.84 -13.60
N LEU A 64 -17.04 9.81 -13.27
CA LEU A 64 -16.95 10.38 -11.93
C LEU A 64 -18.19 11.24 -11.63
N ARG A 65 -18.65 11.21 -10.39
CA ARG A 65 -19.70 12.10 -9.91
C ARG A 65 -19.22 13.55 -9.92
N ARG A 66 -20.12 14.47 -10.27
CA ARG A 66 -19.83 15.91 -10.34
C ARG A 66 -19.31 16.42 -8.99
N GLY A 67 -18.10 16.98 -8.98
CA GLY A 67 -17.48 17.53 -7.78
C GLY A 67 -17.04 16.49 -6.74
N ALA A 68 -16.99 15.19 -7.09
CA ALA A 68 -16.60 14.15 -6.14
C ALA A 68 -15.12 14.21 -5.75
N VAL A 69 -14.24 14.46 -6.71
CA VAL A 69 -12.78 14.54 -6.46
C VAL A 69 -12.45 15.63 -5.45
N SER A 70 -13.11 16.80 -5.52
CA SER A 70 -12.93 17.90 -4.57
C SER A 70 -13.46 17.61 -3.15
N LYS A 71 -14.23 16.53 -2.97
CA LYS A 71 -14.76 16.12 -1.66
C LYS A 71 -13.90 15.05 -0.98
N VAL A 72 -12.89 14.51 -1.68
CA VAL A 72 -11.96 13.55 -1.08
C VAL A 72 -11.16 14.22 0.02
N LYS A 73 -11.23 13.66 1.23
CA LYS A 73 -10.48 14.15 2.39
C LYS A 73 -9.08 13.53 2.41
N LEU A 74 -8.08 14.35 2.68
CA LEU A 74 -6.69 13.90 2.82
C LEU A 74 -6.35 13.77 4.31
N PHE A 75 -5.85 12.60 4.71
CA PHE A 75 -5.37 12.33 6.07
C PHE A 75 -3.90 11.95 6.04
N LYS A 76 -3.14 12.47 7.01
CA LYS A 76 -1.71 12.19 7.21
C LYS A 76 -1.51 11.73 8.66
N PRO A 77 -1.97 10.51 8.98
CA PRO A 77 -1.89 10.00 10.35
C PRO A 77 -0.45 9.84 10.78
N GLU A 78 -0.23 9.87 12.09
CA GLU A 78 1.02 9.41 12.67
C GLU A 78 1.10 7.88 12.55
N VAL A 79 2.26 7.39 12.12
CA VAL A 79 2.51 5.96 11.89
C VAL A 79 3.88 5.59 12.45
N LEU A 80 4.20 4.30 12.43
CA LEU A 80 5.52 3.82 12.83
C LEU A 80 6.64 4.51 12.02
N GLN A 81 7.60 5.06 12.72
CA GLN A 81 8.72 5.78 12.11
C GLN A 81 9.88 4.83 11.77
N GLN A 82 10.56 5.09 10.65
CA GLN A 82 11.76 4.34 10.30
C GLN A 82 12.95 4.78 11.16
N PRO A 83 13.74 3.85 11.70
CA PRO A 83 14.89 4.19 12.54
C PRO A 83 16.13 4.61 11.73
N ASN A 84 16.11 4.44 10.41
CA ASN A 84 17.25 4.67 9.52
C ASN A 84 16.86 5.49 8.27
N THR A 85 17.81 5.78 7.40
CA THR A 85 17.62 6.65 6.23
C THR A 85 17.19 5.89 4.96
N THR A 86 17.18 4.56 4.96
CA THR A 86 17.08 3.74 3.74
C THR A 86 15.90 2.76 3.70
N ASP A 87 15.18 2.58 4.81
CA ASP A 87 14.07 1.63 4.90
C ASP A 87 12.73 2.17 4.39
N CYS A 88 12.65 3.42 3.92
CA CYS A 88 11.39 3.99 3.44
C CYS A 88 10.69 3.13 2.39
N GLY A 89 11.41 2.34 1.60
CA GLY A 89 10.83 1.40 0.62
C GLY A 89 10.13 0.17 1.21
N VAL A 90 10.45 -0.21 2.45
CA VAL A 90 9.90 -1.40 3.12
C VAL A 90 8.57 -1.08 3.81
N TYR A 91 8.50 0.10 4.43
CA TYR A 91 7.35 0.53 5.24
C TYR A 91 6.01 0.57 4.47
N PRO A 92 5.93 1.00 3.20
CA PRO A 92 4.68 0.94 2.45
C PRO A 92 4.09 -0.47 2.33
N GLY A 93 4.93 -1.48 2.10
CA GLY A 93 4.48 -2.87 2.05
C GLY A 93 4.00 -3.36 3.42
N HIS A 94 4.72 -3.00 4.47
CA HIS A 94 4.34 -3.31 5.86
C HIS A 94 3.03 -2.64 6.28
N PHE A 95 2.89 -1.34 6.06
CA PHE A 95 1.66 -0.61 6.38
C PHE A 95 0.46 -1.18 5.64
N LEU A 96 0.61 -1.50 4.35
CA LEU A 96 -0.47 -2.10 3.58
C LEU A 96 -0.85 -3.47 4.12
N SER A 97 0.13 -4.32 4.46
CA SER A 97 -0.16 -5.67 4.97
C SER A 97 -0.89 -5.62 6.32
N VAL A 98 -0.51 -4.71 7.20
CA VAL A 98 -1.17 -4.47 8.49
C VAL A 98 -2.57 -3.89 8.29
N PHE A 99 -2.71 -2.85 7.46
CA PHE A 99 -4.00 -2.22 7.16
C PHE A 99 -5.02 -3.23 6.62
N LEU A 100 -4.59 -4.15 5.75
CA LEU A 100 -5.47 -5.16 5.16
C LEU A 100 -5.95 -6.25 6.13
N THR A 101 -5.42 -6.31 7.37
CA THR A 101 -5.91 -7.25 8.38
C THR A 101 -7.27 -6.84 8.97
N ASP A 102 -7.52 -5.53 9.06
CA ASP A 102 -8.78 -4.95 9.53
C ASP A 102 -8.95 -3.52 8.96
N PRO A 103 -9.30 -3.38 7.67
CA PRO A 103 -9.31 -2.08 6.99
C PRO A 103 -10.17 -1.03 7.69
N ASP A 104 -11.33 -1.44 8.22
CA ASP A 104 -12.28 -0.53 8.86
C ASP A 104 -11.70 0.06 10.16
N ARG A 105 -11.08 -0.78 11.00
CA ARG A 105 -10.41 -0.32 12.22
C ARG A 105 -9.24 0.61 11.91
N TYR A 106 -8.35 0.20 11.00
CA TYR A 106 -7.16 1.00 10.68
C TYR A 106 -7.53 2.31 9.99
N GLU A 107 -8.56 2.32 9.13
CA GLU A 107 -9.10 3.55 8.55
C GLU A 107 -9.63 4.50 9.62
N ALA A 108 -10.46 4.01 10.56
CA ALA A 108 -11.01 4.82 11.65
C ALA A 108 -9.91 5.45 12.51
N VAL A 109 -8.87 4.69 12.87
CA VAL A 109 -7.71 5.22 13.61
C VAL A 109 -6.96 6.27 12.78
N CYS A 110 -6.70 6.00 11.51
CA CYS A 110 -6.01 6.95 10.63
C CYS A 110 -6.79 8.27 10.44
N LYS A 111 -8.11 8.25 10.58
CA LYS A 111 -8.97 9.44 10.55
C LYS A 111 -9.11 10.14 11.90
N GLY A 112 -8.61 9.55 12.98
CA GLY A 112 -8.81 10.02 14.35
C GLY A 112 -10.22 9.76 14.89
N GLU A 113 -10.97 8.84 14.28
CA GLU A 113 -12.32 8.41 14.70
C GLU A 113 -12.26 7.32 15.78
N LEU A 114 -11.13 6.62 15.88
CA LEU A 114 -10.84 5.61 16.88
C LEU A 114 -9.44 5.86 17.49
N ASP A 115 -9.27 5.50 18.75
CA ASP A 115 -7.97 5.53 19.41
C ASP A 115 -7.07 4.36 18.91
N ALA A 116 -5.79 4.63 18.67
CA ALA A 116 -4.82 3.61 18.23
C ALA A 116 -4.44 2.63 19.35
N GLY A 117 -4.86 2.91 20.59
CA GLY A 117 -4.32 2.34 21.81
C GLY A 117 -3.12 3.14 22.32
N GLU A 118 -2.51 2.65 23.39
CA GLU A 118 -1.43 3.37 24.08
C GLU A 118 -0.12 3.43 23.27
N ASN A 119 0.06 2.58 22.25
CA ASN A 119 1.35 2.41 21.57
C ASN A 119 1.22 2.19 20.05
N LEU A 120 1.78 3.12 19.27
CA LEU A 120 1.86 3.01 17.80
C LEU A 120 2.72 1.82 17.33
N LEU A 121 3.74 1.42 18.10
CA LEU A 121 4.58 0.28 17.77
C LEU A 121 3.75 -1.01 17.76
N GLU A 122 2.93 -1.22 18.77
CA GLU A 122 2.04 -2.38 18.86
C GLU A 122 0.95 -2.32 17.80
N PHE A 123 0.31 -1.15 17.63
CA PHE A 123 -0.75 -0.96 16.64
C PHE A 123 -0.28 -1.25 15.21
N TRP A 124 0.92 -0.81 14.84
CA TRP A 124 1.53 -1.08 13.53
C TRP A 124 2.35 -2.37 13.48
N LEU A 125 2.30 -3.23 14.50
CA LEU A 125 3.05 -4.49 14.58
C LEU A 125 4.55 -4.31 14.26
N GLY A 126 5.16 -3.29 14.86
CA GLY A 126 6.49 -2.81 14.51
C GLY A 126 7.60 -3.84 14.61
N ASP A 127 7.50 -4.80 15.53
CA ASP A 127 8.48 -5.90 15.63
C ASP A 127 8.60 -6.69 14.32
N ARG A 128 7.52 -6.77 13.53
CA ARG A 128 7.50 -7.51 12.26
C ARG A 128 8.18 -6.74 11.11
N VAL A 129 8.29 -5.41 11.19
CA VAL A 129 8.92 -4.62 10.11
C VAL A 129 10.41 -4.94 9.98
N SER A 130 11.06 -5.28 11.09
CA SER A 130 12.48 -5.66 11.12
C SER A 130 12.78 -6.87 10.22
N GLN A 131 11.83 -7.79 10.10
CA GLN A 131 11.93 -9.01 9.29
C GLN A 131 11.38 -8.83 7.87
N ALA A 132 10.78 -7.68 7.56
CA ALA A 132 10.07 -7.49 6.29
C ALA A 132 11.02 -7.59 5.08
N ARG A 133 12.26 -7.11 5.19
CA ARG A 133 13.27 -7.25 4.14
C ARG A 133 13.60 -8.73 3.84
N ASP A 134 13.87 -9.51 4.89
CA ASP A 134 14.21 -10.92 4.75
C ASP A 134 13.03 -11.74 4.24
N ASN A 135 11.82 -11.44 4.71
CA ASN A 135 10.59 -12.06 4.24
C ASN A 135 10.33 -11.78 2.74
N LEU A 136 10.54 -10.54 2.30
CA LEU A 136 10.43 -10.17 0.89
C LEU A 136 11.48 -10.88 0.03
N LYS A 137 12.73 -10.96 0.50
CA LYS A 137 13.80 -11.70 -0.19
C LYS A 137 13.43 -13.17 -0.34
N ALA A 138 13.02 -13.83 0.75
CA ALA A 138 12.62 -15.24 0.74
C ALA A 138 11.40 -15.51 -0.15
N LEU A 139 10.48 -14.54 -0.28
CA LEU A 139 9.34 -14.64 -1.18
C LEU A 139 9.77 -14.56 -2.65
N VAL A 140 10.66 -13.62 -3.00
CA VAL A 140 11.21 -13.50 -4.35
C VAL A 140 11.99 -14.77 -4.73
N GLU A 141 12.82 -15.29 -3.84
CA GLU A 141 13.57 -16.53 -4.07
C GLU A 141 12.63 -17.72 -4.33
N ARG A 142 11.58 -17.88 -3.52
CA ARG A 142 10.56 -18.92 -3.74
C ARG A 142 9.82 -18.75 -5.06
N ALA A 143 9.42 -17.52 -5.42
CA ALA A 143 8.76 -17.25 -6.69
C ALA A 143 9.67 -17.58 -7.89
N CYS A 144 10.98 -17.29 -7.79
CA CYS A 144 11.97 -17.67 -8.79
C CYS A 144 12.08 -19.20 -8.93
N ILE A 145 12.15 -19.94 -7.82
CA ILE A 145 12.19 -21.41 -7.83
C ILE A 145 10.94 -21.98 -8.53
N VAL A 146 9.75 -21.52 -8.15
CA VAL A 146 8.48 -21.97 -8.75
C VAL A 146 8.44 -21.65 -10.24
N ARG A 147 8.85 -20.43 -10.63
CA ARG A 147 8.91 -20.04 -12.05
C ARG A 147 9.89 -20.91 -12.84
N SER A 148 11.08 -21.18 -12.30
CA SER A 148 12.06 -22.07 -12.94
C SER A 148 11.52 -23.49 -13.07
N ALA A 149 10.86 -24.02 -12.04
CA ALA A 149 10.21 -25.33 -12.09
C ALA A 149 9.09 -25.37 -13.14
N ALA A 150 8.25 -24.32 -13.21
CA ALA A 150 7.19 -24.22 -14.22
C ALA A 150 7.74 -24.19 -15.65
N HIS A 151 8.79 -23.39 -15.93
CA HIS A 151 9.44 -23.39 -17.24
C HIS A 151 10.06 -24.76 -17.58
N LYS A 152 10.63 -25.46 -16.60
CA LYS A 152 11.19 -26.81 -16.78
C LYS A 152 10.10 -27.85 -17.06
N PHE A 153 8.98 -27.80 -16.32
CA PHE A 153 7.82 -28.65 -16.55
C PHE A 153 7.27 -28.52 -17.99
N HIS A 154 7.16 -27.28 -18.49
CA HIS A 154 6.69 -27.03 -19.85
C HIS A 154 7.70 -27.42 -20.95
N SER A 155 8.99 -27.62 -20.59
CA SER A 155 10.03 -28.06 -21.54
C SER A 155 10.24 -29.58 -21.58
N ARG A 156 9.44 -30.37 -20.84
CA ARG A 156 9.57 -31.84 -20.68
C ARG A 156 10.95 -32.31 -20.19
N ARG A 157 11.75 -31.42 -19.59
CA ARG A 157 13.04 -31.77 -19.01
C ARG A 157 12.86 -32.31 -17.59
N THR A 158 13.56 -33.39 -17.29
CA THR A 158 13.63 -34.04 -15.98
C THR A 158 14.70 -33.39 -15.10
N PRO A 159 14.70 -33.63 -13.76
CA PRO A 159 15.80 -33.22 -12.88
C PRO A 159 17.19 -33.72 -13.34
N SER A 160 17.26 -34.94 -13.88
CA SER A 160 18.47 -35.55 -14.45
C SER A 160 19.04 -34.77 -15.64
N ASP A 161 18.19 -34.21 -16.50
CA ASP A 161 18.60 -33.38 -17.66
C ASP A 161 19.30 -32.07 -17.24
N LEU A 162 19.30 -31.76 -15.94
CA LEU A 162 19.80 -30.52 -15.37
C LEU A 162 20.96 -30.75 -14.38
N GLY A 163 21.41 -31.99 -14.20
CA GLY A 163 22.49 -32.34 -13.26
C GLY A 163 22.12 -32.05 -11.80
N LEU A 164 20.83 -32.19 -11.46
CA LEU A 164 20.28 -31.97 -10.12
C LEU A 164 19.89 -33.27 -9.41
N ASP A 165 20.38 -34.41 -9.90
CA ASP A 165 20.30 -35.66 -9.15
C ASP A 165 21.43 -35.63 -8.11
N ASP A 166 21.08 -35.90 -6.85
CA ASP A 166 22.00 -35.99 -5.71
C ASP A 166 23.14 -37.01 -5.94
#